data_AF-A0A3D4AWR9-F1
#
_entry.id   AF-A0A3D4AWR9-F1
#
_cell.length_a   1.000
_cell.length_b   1.000
_cell.length_c   1.000
_cell.angle_alpha   90.00
_cell.angle_beta   90.00
_cell.angle_gamma   90.00
#
_symmetry.space_group_name_H-M   'P 1'
#
loop_
_entity.id
_entity.type
_entity.pdbx_description
1 polymer ?
#
loop_
_entity_poly.entity_id
_entity_poly.type
_entity_poly.pdbx_seq_one_letter_code
_entity_poly.pdbx_strand_id
1 'polypeptide(L)'
;LHDRSTILSKTHLPLKLNDEKLARIYQQFIAPNYTVSSLPSYEPTLASNPFKTFEALPIDAKYQFMLDEAELIIMGFIKGPVCRGQIALNVINDHFWVAFADPKKVATPAVGKMLVQHEDALELPAAEESNALPISNWVKYSVREKRYLKAKVELANNLFKNGEHLTTDLLWKGDGHNQNAALTIFRHFDSATVVKGFIGQQPKTMWVLDYALFERIHYLLVAGFDVYGNIGHQLITRLYMDFLRLEGEHNFLALLPEAQRETIKQSWYRKSPPSLSTFFENNREFSQPSGINYQTDEPQSELYGLIKEALEPVLSPRYDYKKVPAPLSAINTMPAKAVNLLPQLSYVLVKEQDGHKGYTIIHHNAHYNISSLLNEDGQRAYEEDTVTIVPGFIGDYPSAIWYLNNTQQVSAFAEQLPLMQVEADYRALKSKFAIRRTHPQFWQYSDILHQVARQYRGVEFGMFDYNRLENR
;
A
#
# COMPACT_ATOMS: atom_id res chain seq x y z
N LEU A 1 -5.00 17.94 24.78
CA LEU A 1 -3.71 17.42 24.27
C LEU A 1 -2.84 17.07 25.47
N HIS A 2 -2.85 15.80 25.90
CA HIS A 2 -2.14 15.30 27.09
C HIS A 2 -0.94 14.40 26.72
N ASP A 3 -0.35 14.60 25.54
CA ASP A 3 0.91 13.93 25.22
C ASP A 3 2.07 14.86 25.58
N ARG A 4 2.88 14.47 26.57
CA ARG A 4 4.10 15.18 26.99
C ARG A 4 5.31 14.77 26.14
N SER A 5 5.15 13.83 25.22
CA SER A 5 6.22 13.37 24.34
C SER A 5 6.24 14.14 23.01
N THR A 6 7.43 14.24 22.40
CA THR A 6 7.56 14.80 21.06
C THR A 6 6.85 13.89 20.07
N ILE A 7 5.84 14.43 19.37
CA ILE A 7 5.12 13.70 18.31
C ILE A 7 6.11 13.36 17.18
N LEU A 8 6.30 12.07 16.90
CA LEU A 8 7.16 11.57 15.83
C LEU A 8 6.32 11.12 14.63
N SER A 9 6.72 11.50 13.42
CA SER A 9 5.99 11.19 12.20
C SER A 9 5.78 9.68 12.02
N LYS A 10 6.81 8.89 12.33
CA LYS A 10 6.82 7.43 12.25
C LYS A 10 5.83 6.70 13.16
N THR A 11 5.25 7.36 14.15
CA THR A 11 4.26 6.78 15.08
C THR A 11 2.98 7.59 15.17
N HIS A 12 2.90 8.74 14.50
CA HIS A 12 1.74 9.61 14.55
C HIS A 12 0.70 9.18 13.51
N LEU A 13 -0.50 8.85 14.01
CA LEU A 13 -1.68 8.38 13.27
C LEU A 13 -2.93 9.04 13.86
N PRO A 14 -3.17 10.33 13.58
CA PRO A 14 -4.30 11.04 14.17
C PRO A 14 -5.63 10.56 13.59
N LEU A 15 -6.59 10.23 14.46
CA LEU A 15 -7.99 10.01 14.11
C LEU A 15 -8.84 11.16 14.69
N LYS A 16 -9.65 11.79 13.84
CA LYS A 16 -10.57 12.84 14.27
C LYS A 16 -11.79 12.18 14.95
N LEU A 17 -11.98 12.47 16.23
CA LEU A 17 -13.18 12.06 16.99
C LEU A 17 -14.05 13.29 17.23
N ASN A 18 -15.22 13.34 16.59
CA ASN A 18 -16.22 14.40 16.70
C ASN A 18 -17.64 13.82 16.61
N ASP A 19 -18.65 14.68 16.78
CA ASP A 19 -20.06 14.27 16.73
C ASP A 19 -20.46 13.66 15.37
N GLU A 20 -19.86 14.12 14.28
CA GLU A 20 -20.06 13.53 12.94
C GLU A 20 -19.58 12.07 12.90
N LYS A 21 -18.39 11.78 13.44
CA LYS A 21 -17.85 10.41 13.52
C LYS A 21 -18.72 9.53 14.42
N LEU A 22 -19.18 10.06 15.55
CA LEU A 22 -20.08 9.34 16.46
C LEU A 22 -21.43 9.02 15.79
N ALA A 23 -22.02 10.00 15.09
CA ALA A 23 -23.24 9.80 14.34
C ALA A 23 -23.06 8.77 13.21
N ARG A 24 -21.91 8.79 12.52
CA ARG A 24 -21.57 7.80 11.47
C ARG A 24 -21.52 6.38 12.05
N ILE A 25 -20.86 6.19 13.19
CA ILE A 25 -20.80 4.89 13.89
C ILE A 25 -22.20 4.43 14.32
N TYR A 26 -23.01 5.33 14.89
CA TYR A 26 -24.38 5.03 15.27
C TYR A 26 -25.21 4.56 14.06
N GLN A 27 -25.12 5.27 12.94
CA GLN A 27 -25.86 4.91 11.71
C GLN A 27 -25.40 3.58 11.11
N GLN A 28 -24.12 3.22 11.24
CA GLN A 28 -23.57 1.97 10.71
C GLN A 28 -23.89 0.76 11.60
N PHE A 29 -23.81 0.91 12.92
CA PHE A 29 -23.84 -0.25 13.82
C PHE A 29 -24.99 -0.26 14.84
N ILE A 30 -25.66 0.86 15.10
CA ILE A 30 -26.71 0.91 16.15
C ILE A 30 -28.10 1.11 15.55
N ALA A 31 -28.24 1.98 14.55
CA ALA A 31 -29.50 2.24 13.87
C ALA A 31 -30.04 1.04 13.06
N PRO A 32 -29.21 0.22 12.37
CA PRO A 32 -29.72 -0.92 11.62
C PRO A 32 -30.36 -1.98 12.50
N ASN A 33 -31.40 -2.63 11.97
CA ASN A 33 -32.14 -3.65 12.72
C ASN A 33 -31.49 -5.03 12.56
N TYR A 34 -30.70 -5.43 13.55
CA TYR A 34 -30.15 -6.77 13.71
C TYR A 34 -30.02 -7.10 15.20
N THR A 35 -29.88 -8.38 15.54
CA THR A 35 -29.82 -8.82 16.96
C THR A 35 -28.48 -9.46 17.26
N VAL A 36 -27.83 -8.98 18.32
CA VAL A 36 -26.66 -9.62 18.91
C VAL A 36 -27.14 -10.43 20.11
N SER A 37 -27.24 -11.75 19.96
CA SER A 37 -27.76 -12.66 20.99
C SER A 37 -26.77 -12.94 22.12
N SER A 38 -25.47 -12.86 21.83
CA SER A 38 -24.39 -13.05 22.80
C SER A 38 -23.19 -12.18 22.44
N LEU A 39 -22.47 -11.70 23.45
CA LEU A 39 -21.19 -11.04 23.24
C LEU A 39 -20.13 -12.05 22.76
N PRO A 40 -19.15 -11.62 21.94
CA PRO A 40 -18.08 -12.49 21.47
C PRO A 40 -17.21 -13.00 22.62
N SER A 41 -16.67 -14.20 22.45
CA SER A 41 -15.66 -14.76 23.36
C SER A 41 -14.27 -14.20 23.06
N TYR A 42 -13.41 -14.16 24.08
CA TYR A 42 -11.99 -13.80 23.95
C TYR A 42 -11.08 -15.03 23.73
N GLU A 43 -11.65 -16.24 23.62
CA GLU A 43 -10.89 -17.44 23.30
C GLU A 43 -10.12 -17.27 21.98
N PRO A 44 -8.81 -17.60 21.90
CA PRO A 44 -7.96 -17.29 20.75
C PRO A 44 -8.51 -17.77 19.40
N THR A 45 -9.12 -18.95 19.36
CA THR A 45 -9.70 -19.54 18.14
C THR A 45 -10.90 -18.76 17.60
N LEU A 46 -11.63 -18.06 18.46
CA LEU A 46 -12.72 -17.16 18.07
C LEU A 46 -12.16 -15.76 17.80
N ALA A 47 -11.39 -15.20 18.73
CA ALA A 47 -10.86 -13.84 18.66
C ALA A 47 -10.01 -13.57 17.40
N SER A 48 -9.34 -14.59 16.87
CA SER A 48 -8.53 -14.51 15.64
C SER A 48 -9.34 -14.58 14.33
N ASN A 49 -10.63 -14.93 14.38
CA ASN A 49 -11.50 -15.05 13.20
C ASN A 49 -12.65 -14.02 13.24
N PRO A 50 -12.51 -12.88 12.54
CA PRO A 50 -13.53 -11.81 12.57
C PRO A 50 -14.84 -12.21 11.92
N PHE A 51 -14.81 -13.11 10.95
CA PHE A 51 -16.01 -13.55 10.22
C PHE A 51 -16.95 -14.36 11.10
N LYS A 52 -16.38 -15.10 12.06
CA LYS A 52 -17.11 -15.86 13.08
C LYS A 52 -17.52 -14.99 14.26
N THR A 53 -16.56 -14.23 14.79
CA THR A 53 -16.75 -13.45 16.03
C THR A 53 -17.74 -12.30 15.85
N PHE A 54 -17.77 -11.68 14.67
CA PHE A 54 -18.62 -10.55 14.35
C PHE A 54 -19.63 -10.88 13.24
N GLU A 55 -20.07 -12.15 13.14
CA GLU A 55 -21.05 -12.61 12.16
C GLU A 55 -22.37 -11.82 12.25
N ALA A 56 -22.82 -11.53 13.48
CA ALA A 56 -24.07 -10.82 13.72
C ALA A 56 -24.07 -9.37 13.19
N LEU A 57 -22.90 -8.77 12.97
CA LEU A 57 -22.79 -7.40 12.46
C LEU A 57 -23.01 -7.36 10.94
N PRO A 58 -23.76 -6.38 10.41
CA PRO A 58 -23.92 -6.22 8.97
C PRO A 58 -22.58 -6.07 8.23
N ILE A 59 -22.42 -6.84 7.17
CA ILE A 59 -21.17 -6.92 6.38
C ILE A 59 -20.88 -5.60 5.68
N ASP A 60 -21.91 -4.97 5.11
CA ASP A 60 -21.83 -3.66 4.48
C ASP A 60 -21.39 -2.57 5.48
N ALA A 61 -21.92 -2.61 6.71
CA ALA A 61 -21.50 -1.70 7.78
C ALA A 61 -20.02 -1.90 8.18
N LYS A 62 -19.59 -3.15 8.38
CA LYS A 62 -18.19 -3.47 8.70
C LYS A 62 -17.24 -3.00 7.59
N TYR A 63 -17.57 -3.32 6.34
CA TYR A 63 -16.73 -2.91 5.22
C TYR A 63 -16.71 -1.40 5.05
N GLN A 64 -17.87 -0.73 5.08
CA GLN A 64 -17.95 0.73 4.96
C GLN A 64 -17.19 1.45 6.08
N PHE A 65 -17.23 0.92 7.32
CA PHE A 65 -16.43 1.46 8.42
C PHE A 65 -14.93 1.42 8.10
N MET A 66 -14.45 0.33 7.50
CA MET A 66 -13.05 0.23 7.07
C MET A 66 -12.73 1.17 5.92
N LEU A 67 -13.64 1.30 4.94
CA LEU A 67 -13.49 2.19 3.80
C LEU A 67 -13.45 3.67 4.20
N ASP A 68 -14.27 4.06 5.18
CA ASP A 68 -14.33 5.42 5.69
C ASP A 68 -12.94 5.92 6.16
N GLU A 69 -12.10 5.02 6.67
CA GLU A 69 -10.76 5.30 7.22
C GLU A 69 -9.65 4.44 6.58
N ALA A 70 -9.78 4.07 5.31
CA ALA A 70 -8.92 3.04 4.71
C ALA A 70 -7.42 3.38 4.77
N GLU A 71 -7.03 4.64 4.52
CA GLU A 71 -5.65 5.10 4.68
C GLU A 71 -5.15 4.87 6.12
N LEU A 72 -5.93 5.25 7.14
CA LEU A 72 -5.55 5.11 8.54
C LEU A 72 -5.38 3.64 8.93
N ILE A 73 -6.32 2.77 8.50
CA ILE A 73 -6.28 1.34 8.80
C ILE A 73 -5.06 0.68 8.15
N ILE A 74 -4.76 1.03 6.89
CA ILE A 74 -3.59 0.51 6.17
C ILE A 74 -2.29 1.06 6.79
N MET A 75 -2.26 2.34 7.13
CA MET A 75 -1.14 2.93 7.86
C MET A 75 -0.93 2.26 9.23
N GLY A 76 -1.99 1.77 9.88
CA GLY A 76 -1.94 1.07 11.16
C GLY A 76 -1.03 -0.15 11.13
N PHE A 77 -1.13 -0.99 10.10
CA PHE A 77 -0.17 -2.10 9.95
C PHE A 77 1.17 -1.67 9.36
N ILE A 78 1.21 -0.68 8.45
CA ILE A 78 2.47 -0.20 7.86
C ILE A 78 3.41 0.42 8.90
N LYS A 79 2.87 1.22 9.84
CA LYS A 79 3.65 1.80 10.96
C LYS A 79 3.70 0.87 12.17
N GLY A 80 2.92 -0.22 12.12
CA GLY A 80 2.84 -1.24 13.14
C GLY A 80 4.15 -2.06 13.26
N PRO A 81 4.28 -2.82 14.36
CA PRO A 81 5.45 -3.65 14.62
C PRO A 81 5.67 -4.73 13.56
N VAL A 82 4.59 -5.21 12.93
CA VAL A 82 4.63 -6.24 11.89
C VAL A 82 5.39 -5.82 10.63
N CYS A 83 5.42 -4.53 10.30
CA CYS A 83 6.05 -4.00 9.08
C CYS A 83 7.44 -3.39 9.34
N ARG A 84 8.09 -3.73 10.47
CA ARG A 84 9.44 -3.26 10.78
C ARG A 84 10.50 -4.23 10.26
N GLY A 85 11.42 -3.71 9.42
CA GLY A 85 12.52 -4.48 8.86
C GLY A 85 12.23 -5.06 7.48
N GLN A 86 13.28 -5.43 6.76
CA GLN A 86 13.18 -5.85 5.36
C GLN A 86 12.38 -7.15 5.17
N ILE A 87 12.53 -8.13 6.05
CA ILE A 87 11.83 -9.43 5.94
C ILE A 87 10.31 -9.24 5.88
N ALA A 88 9.81 -8.30 6.69
CA ALA A 88 8.40 -7.96 6.74
C ALA A 88 7.90 -7.22 5.49
N LEU A 89 8.73 -6.39 4.87
CA LEU A 89 8.35 -5.57 3.72
C LEU A 89 8.65 -6.21 2.37
N ASN A 90 9.47 -7.26 2.33
CA ASN A 90 9.76 -8.10 1.17
C ASN A 90 8.53 -8.94 0.70
N VAL A 91 7.30 -8.47 0.94
CA VAL A 91 6.00 -8.97 0.42
C VAL A 91 5.37 -8.04 -0.60
N ILE A 92 5.79 -6.77 -0.68
CA ILE A 92 5.15 -5.78 -1.54
C ILE A 92 6.17 -5.12 -2.46
N ASN A 93 5.68 -4.67 -3.62
CA ASN A 93 6.45 -3.82 -4.53
C ASN A 93 6.70 -2.44 -3.86
N ASP A 94 7.78 -1.75 -4.26
CA ASP A 94 8.11 -0.40 -3.79
C ASP A 94 7.02 0.63 -4.14
N HIS A 95 6.24 0.39 -5.19
CA HIS A 95 5.16 1.26 -5.62
C HIS A 95 4.00 0.45 -6.22
N PHE A 96 2.82 0.59 -5.63
CA PHE A 96 1.58 0.03 -6.17
C PHE A 96 0.36 0.86 -5.73
N TRP A 97 -0.70 0.76 -6.52
CA TRP A 97 -1.98 1.40 -6.22
C TRP A 97 -2.93 0.43 -5.54
N VAL A 98 -3.84 0.97 -4.74
CA VAL A 98 -4.91 0.22 -4.08
C VAL A 98 -6.23 0.94 -4.35
N ALA A 99 -7.21 0.18 -4.83
CA ALA A 99 -8.62 0.56 -4.84
C ALA A 99 -9.44 -0.47 -4.05
N PHE A 100 -10.70 -0.15 -3.86
CA PHE A 100 -11.62 -0.96 -3.06
C PHE A 100 -12.84 -1.34 -3.90
N ALA A 101 -13.39 -2.52 -3.64
CA ALA A 101 -14.64 -2.91 -4.25
C ALA A 101 -15.83 -2.18 -3.59
N ASP A 102 -16.88 -1.89 -4.36
CA ASP A 102 -18.07 -1.20 -3.84
C ASP A 102 -18.86 -2.12 -2.90
N PRO A 103 -19.02 -1.78 -1.60
CA PRO A 103 -19.77 -2.60 -0.64
C PRO A 103 -21.18 -2.92 -1.15
N LYS A 104 -21.84 -2.00 -1.86
CA LYS A 104 -23.20 -2.23 -2.39
C LYS A 104 -23.26 -3.31 -3.47
N LYS A 105 -22.11 -3.62 -4.10
CA LYS A 105 -22.00 -4.59 -5.19
C LYS A 105 -21.39 -5.90 -4.74
N VAL A 106 -20.43 -5.85 -3.81
CA VAL A 106 -19.65 -7.05 -3.40
C VAL A 106 -19.94 -7.54 -1.98
N ALA A 107 -20.56 -6.74 -1.11
CA ALA A 107 -20.97 -7.18 0.24
C ALA A 107 -22.42 -7.71 0.25
N THR A 108 -22.76 -8.58 -0.70
CA THR A 108 -24.12 -9.12 -0.83
C THR A 108 -24.42 -10.21 0.21
N PRO A 109 -25.69 -10.51 0.50
CA PRO A 109 -26.06 -11.64 1.37
C PRO A 109 -25.50 -12.99 0.89
N ALA A 110 -25.31 -13.17 -0.42
CA ALA A 110 -24.69 -14.38 -0.97
C ALA A 110 -23.22 -14.50 -0.58
N VAL A 111 -22.48 -13.38 -0.61
CA VAL A 111 -21.09 -13.32 -0.12
C VAL A 111 -21.06 -13.58 1.38
N GLY A 112 -21.97 -12.98 2.15
CA GLY A 112 -22.06 -13.25 3.58
C GLY A 112 -22.27 -14.72 3.92
N LYS A 113 -23.21 -15.39 3.24
CA LYS A 113 -23.42 -16.83 3.39
C LYS A 113 -22.18 -17.65 3.02
N MET A 114 -21.47 -17.26 1.96
CA MET A 114 -20.23 -17.94 1.54
C MET A 114 -19.13 -17.80 2.61
N LEU A 115 -18.96 -16.60 3.19
CA LEU A 115 -17.99 -16.37 4.27
C LEU A 115 -18.29 -17.23 5.50
N VAL A 116 -19.56 -17.30 5.93
CA VAL A 116 -19.98 -18.13 7.06
C VAL A 116 -19.78 -19.63 6.76
N GLN A 117 -20.14 -20.09 5.56
CA GLN A 117 -19.95 -21.49 5.15
C GLN A 117 -18.49 -21.93 5.09
N HIS A 118 -17.57 -20.97 4.94
CA HIS A 118 -16.13 -21.21 4.83
C HIS A 118 -15.32 -20.55 5.95
N GLU A 119 -15.93 -20.25 7.10
CA GLU A 119 -15.26 -19.55 8.20
C GLU A 119 -13.99 -20.28 8.69
N ASP A 120 -14.00 -21.62 8.71
CA ASP A 120 -12.85 -22.44 9.11
C ASP A 120 -11.67 -22.34 8.12
N ALA A 121 -11.95 -21.98 6.86
CA ALA A 121 -10.94 -21.73 5.85
C ALA A 121 -10.35 -20.31 5.95
N LEU A 122 -11.08 -19.40 6.61
CA LEU A 122 -10.68 -18.01 6.84
C LEU A 122 -9.90 -17.80 8.15
N GLU A 123 -9.71 -18.86 8.93
CA GLU A 123 -8.92 -18.82 10.16
C GLU A 123 -7.50 -18.30 9.89
N LEU A 124 -7.05 -17.37 10.73
CA LEU A 124 -5.77 -16.68 10.60
C LEU A 124 -4.69 -17.34 11.48
N PRO A 125 -3.39 -17.20 11.11
CA PRO A 125 -2.25 -17.68 11.88
C PRO A 125 -2.26 -17.36 13.38
N ALA A 126 -2.91 -16.27 13.78
CA ALA A 126 -3.04 -15.84 15.17
C ALA A 126 -3.69 -16.89 16.09
N ALA A 127 -4.49 -17.82 15.55
CA ALA A 127 -5.14 -18.87 16.32
C ALA A 127 -4.17 -19.91 16.93
N GLU A 128 -2.95 -20.03 16.39
CA GLU A 128 -1.99 -21.09 16.73
C GLU A 128 -1.03 -20.72 17.88
N GLU A 129 -1.11 -19.49 18.39
CA GLU A 129 -0.20 -18.92 19.40
C GLU A 129 1.30 -19.08 19.03
N SER A 130 2.22 -18.74 19.94
CA SER A 130 3.66 -18.66 19.67
C SER A 130 4.39 -20.02 19.66
N ASN A 131 3.70 -21.17 19.56
CA ASN A 131 4.32 -22.50 19.71
C ASN A 131 4.31 -23.38 18.45
N ALA A 132 3.94 -22.82 17.29
CA ALA A 132 3.66 -23.63 16.11
C ALA A 132 4.85 -23.74 15.12
N LEU A 133 4.98 -24.91 14.49
CA LEU A 133 6.02 -25.20 13.50
C LEU A 133 5.70 -24.51 12.15
N PRO A 134 6.60 -23.68 11.58
CA PRO A 134 6.26 -22.83 10.43
C PRO A 134 5.84 -23.57 9.15
N ILE A 135 6.49 -24.70 8.84
CA ILE A 135 6.30 -25.41 7.55
C ILE A 135 4.97 -26.19 7.53
N SER A 136 4.65 -26.93 8.58
CA SER A 136 3.36 -27.66 8.69
C SER A 136 2.17 -26.70 8.66
N ASN A 137 2.33 -25.53 9.28
CA ASN A 137 1.31 -24.50 9.29
C ASN A 137 1.12 -23.83 7.93
N TRP A 138 2.19 -23.56 7.20
CA TRP A 138 2.06 -23.03 5.84
C TRP A 138 1.27 -23.98 4.92
N VAL A 139 1.56 -25.29 4.98
CA VAL A 139 0.79 -26.29 4.22
C VAL A 139 -0.68 -26.27 4.63
N LYS A 140 -0.97 -26.28 5.93
CA LYS A 140 -2.34 -26.17 6.48
C LYS A 140 -3.07 -24.94 5.93
N TYR A 141 -2.46 -23.76 6.02
CA TYR A 141 -3.06 -22.51 5.54
C TYR A 141 -3.18 -22.47 4.02
N SER A 142 -2.23 -23.03 3.26
CA SER A 142 -2.34 -23.12 1.80
C SER A 142 -3.55 -23.96 1.35
N VAL A 143 -3.89 -25.03 2.08
CA VAL A 143 -5.06 -25.88 1.79
C VAL A 143 -6.36 -25.14 2.14
N ARG A 144 -6.37 -24.40 3.25
CA ARG A 144 -7.51 -23.56 3.66
C ARG A 144 -7.75 -22.43 2.66
N GLU A 145 -6.69 -21.73 2.26
CA GLU A 145 -6.74 -20.68 1.24
C GLU A 145 -7.34 -21.19 -0.05
N LYS A 146 -6.84 -22.33 -0.55
CA LYS A 146 -7.37 -22.99 -1.75
C LYS A 146 -8.86 -23.30 -1.64
N ARG A 147 -9.33 -23.75 -0.47
CA ARG A 147 -10.76 -24.03 -0.24
C ARG A 147 -11.59 -22.76 -0.32
N TYR A 148 -11.16 -21.70 0.36
CA TYR A 148 -11.84 -20.41 0.33
C TYR A 148 -11.85 -19.80 -1.07
N LEU A 149 -10.69 -19.72 -1.74
CA LEU A 149 -10.58 -19.17 -3.09
C LEU A 149 -11.43 -19.94 -4.09
N LYS A 150 -11.53 -21.26 -3.98
CA LYS A 150 -12.42 -22.07 -4.83
C LYS A 150 -13.88 -21.63 -4.68
N ALA A 151 -14.37 -21.48 -3.45
CA ALA A 151 -15.74 -21.04 -3.20
C ALA A 151 -15.99 -19.60 -3.68
N LYS A 152 -15.01 -18.71 -3.46
CA LYS A 152 -15.04 -17.33 -3.97
C LYS A 152 -15.13 -17.29 -5.50
N VAL A 153 -14.30 -18.08 -6.19
CA VAL A 153 -14.29 -18.15 -7.66
C VAL A 153 -15.59 -18.76 -8.21
N GLU A 154 -16.13 -19.81 -7.57
CA GLU A 154 -17.43 -20.39 -7.95
C GLU A 154 -18.57 -19.36 -7.84
N LEU A 155 -18.62 -18.60 -6.74
CA LEU A 155 -19.58 -17.52 -6.57
C LEU A 155 -19.37 -16.40 -7.59
N ALA A 156 -18.12 -15.95 -7.79
CA ALA A 156 -17.78 -14.90 -8.74
C ALA A 156 -18.14 -15.27 -10.18
N ASN A 157 -17.88 -16.50 -10.61
CA ASN A 157 -18.25 -16.99 -11.94
C ASN A 157 -19.77 -16.94 -12.18
N ASN A 158 -20.56 -17.18 -11.13
CA ASN A 158 -22.01 -17.08 -11.22
C ASN A 158 -22.49 -15.62 -11.25
N LEU A 159 -21.89 -14.75 -10.43
CA LEU A 159 -22.26 -13.33 -10.33
C LEU A 159 -21.89 -12.54 -11.59
N PHE A 160 -20.76 -12.87 -12.21
CA PHE A 160 -20.22 -12.16 -13.37
C PHE A 160 -20.35 -12.96 -14.67
N LYS A 161 -21.39 -13.80 -14.74
CA LYS A 161 -21.60 -14.69 -15.89
C LYS A 161 -21.56 -13.89 -17.20
N ASN A 162 -20.78 -14.36 -18.18
CA ASN A 162 -20.56 -13.67 -19.45
C ASN A 162 -19.93 -12.25 -19.33
N GLY A 163 -19.28 -11.94 -18.21
CA GLY A 163 -18.68 -10.63 -17.95
C GLY A 163 -19.68 -9.55 -17.53
N GLU A 164 -20.93 -9.92 -17.27
CA GLU A 164 -21.95 -8.98 -16.80
C GLU A 164 -21.46 -8.27 -15.53
N HIS A 165 -21.55 -6.93 -15.52
CA HIS A 165 -21.12 -6.07 -14.42
C HIS A 165 -19.63 -6.11 -14.05
N LEU A 166 -18.78 -6.87 -14.74
CA LEU A 166 -17.34 -6.93 -14.50
C LEU A 166 -16.61 -5.74 -15.13
N THR A 167 -16.85 -4.55 -14.59
CA THR A 167 -16.33 -3.26 -15.07
C THR A 167 -15.80 -2.41 -13.92
N THR A 168 -15.27 -1.22 -14.22
CA THR A 168 -14.82 -0.25 -13.19
C THR A 168 -15.94 0.21 -12.25
N ASP A 169 -17.20 -0.05 -12.61
CA ASP A 169 -18.33 0.17 -11.71
C ASP A 169 -18.28 -0.70 -10.45
N LEU A 170 -17.52 -1.79 -10.42
CA LEU A 170 -17.30 -2.58 -9.21
C LEU A 170 -16.43 -1.87 -8.16
N LEU A 171 -15.79 -0.76 -8.50
CA LEU A 171 -14.95 -0.01 -7.58
C LEU A 171 -15.76 0.97 -6.74
N TRP A 172 -15.44 1.05 -5.46
CA TRP A 172 -16.03 2.02 -4.54
C TRP A 172 -15.57 3.44 -4.92
N LYS A 173 -16.52 4.29 -5.30
CA LYS A 173 -16.26 5.67 -5.75
C LYS A 173 -16.23 6.69 -4.60
N GLY A 174 -15.92 6.24 -3.39
CA GLY A 174 -15.80 7.10 -2.21
C GLY A 174 -17.09 7.81 -1.80
N ASP A 175 -18.26 7.28 -2.18
CA ASP A 175 -19.55 8.00 -2.06
C ASP A 175 -19.51 9.42 -2.67
N GLY A 176 -18.63 9.65 -3.66
CA GLY A 176 -18.44 10.94 -4.33
C GLY A 176 -17.64 11.99 -3.55
N HIS A 177 -17.18 11.71 -2.33
CA HIS A 177 -16.45 12.68 -1.51
C HIS A 177 -15.25 12.10 -0.72
N ASN A 178 -15.19 10.79 -0.51
CA ASN A 178 -14.18 10.14 0.33
C ASN A 178 -12.95 9.75 -0.48
N GLN A 179 -11.84 10.45 -0.23
CA GLN A 179 -10.57 10.24 -0.92
C GLN A 179 -9.86 8.94 -0.54
N ASN A 180 -10.34 8.20 0.47
CA ASN A 180 -9.83 6.86 0.81
C ASN A 180 -10.10 5.82 -0.29
N ALA A 181 -10.92 6.14 -1.30
CA ALA A 181 -11.25 5.24 -2.40
C ALA A 181 -10.04 4.86 -3.29
N ALA A 182 -8.99 5.69 -3.29
CA ALA A 182 -7.78 5.46 -4.06
C ALA A 182 -6.57 5.74 -3.17
N LEU A 183 -5.67 4.77 -3.06
CA LEU A 183 -4.46 4.90 -2.25
C LEU A 183 -3.24 4.50 -3.08
N THR A 184 -2.10 5.07 -2.70
CA THR A 184 -0.78 4.63 -3.16
C THR A 184 0.05 4.19 -1.97
N ILE A 185 0.66 3.03 -2.09
CA ILE A 185 1.60 2.50 -1.12
C ILE A 185 2.99 2.66 -1.70
N PHE A 186 3.85 3.32 -0.94
CA PHE A 186 5.28 3.38 -1.19
C PHE A 186 6.02 2.55 -0.16
N ARG A 187 6.71 1.51 -0.60
CA ARG A 187 7.67 0.81 0.25
C ARG A 187 9.04 1.45 0.06
N HIS A 188 9.69 1.70 1.19
CA HIS A 188 11.09 2.08 1.31
C HIS A 188 11.86 0.90 1.91
N PHE A 189 13.14 1.08 2.23
CA PHE A 189 14.06 0.02 2.62
C PHE A 189 13.48 -0.92 3.70
N ASP A 190 13.16 -0.34 4.85
CA ASP A 190 12.68 -1.00 6.07
C ASP A 190 11.50 -0.21 6.69
N SER A 191 10.79 0.57 5.86
CA SER A 191 9.53 1.24 6.22
C SER A 191 8.65 1.40 4.98
N ALA A 192 7.36 1.71 5.16
CA ALA A 192 6.49 2.06 4.05
C ALA A 192 5.60 3.27 4.40
N THR A 193 4.86 3.78 3.43
CA THR A 193 3.95 4.92 3.57
C THR A 193 2.73 4.71 2.70
N VAL A 194 1.57 5.05 3.23
CA VAL A 194 0.32 5.14 2.46
C VAL A 194 0.01 6.62 2.26
N VAL A 195 -0.45 6.97 1.07
CA VAL A 195 -1.05 8.28 0.81
C VAL A 195 -2.32 8.12 -0.02
N LYS A 196 -3.28 9.02 0.17
CA LYS A 196 -4.46 9.14 -0.70
C LYS A 196 -4.10 9.58 -2.11
N GLY A 197 -4.81 9.01 -3.10
CA GLY A 197 -4.65 9.24 -4.53
C GLY A 197 -3.78 8.18 -5.23
N PHE A 198 -3.85 8.14 -6.56
CA PHE A 198 -2.97 7.35 -7.43
C PHE A 198 -1.75 8.18 -7.84
N ILE A 199 -0.76 8.19 -6.96
CA ILE A 199 0.44 9.02 -7.03
C ILE A 199 1.51 8.30 -7.84
N GLY A 200 2.24 9.07 -8.67
CA GLY A 200 3.33 8.58 -9.52
C GLY A 200 2.89 8.05 -10.88
N GLN A 201 3.87 7.48 -11.61
CA GLN A 201 3.65 6.77 -12.87
C GLN A 201 2.77 5.53 -12.65
N GLN A 202 2.32 4.87 -13.72
CA GLN A 202 1.58 3.61 -13.58
C GLN A 202 2.48 2.55 -12.95
N PRO A 203 2.10 1.96 -11.80
CA PRO A 203 2.91 0.96 -11.14
C PRO A 203 2.81 -0.39 -11.87
N LYS A 204 3.76 -1.28 -11.57
CA LYS A 204 3.77 -2.66 -12.06
C LYS A 204 2.48 -3.40 -11.70
N THR A 205 1.96 -3.20 -10.49
CA THR A 205 0.80 -3.91 -9.94
C THR A 205 -0.18 -2.93 -9.28
N MET A 206 -1.43 -3.37 -9.14
CA MET A 206 -2.46 -2.71 -8.35
C MET A 206 -3.31 -3.75 -7.64
N TRP A 207 -3.77 -3.44 -6.44
CA TRP A 207 -4.66 -4.32 -5.68
C TRP A 207 -6.07 -3.75 -5.65
N VAL A 208 -7.07 -4.64 -5.76
CA VAL A 208 -8.46 -4.32 -5.46
C VAL A 208 -8.87 -5.10 -4.22
N LEU A 209 -9.08 -4.40 -3.11
CA LEU A 209 -9.43 -5.03 -1.83
C LEU A 209 -10.94 -5.08 -1.68
N ASP A 210 -11.52 -6.28 -1.60
CA ASP A 210 -12.89 -6.50 -1.15
C ASP A 210 -12.95 -6.61 0.39
N TYR A 211 -14.15 -6.75 0.95
CA TYR A 211 -14.36 -6.81 2.39
C TYR A 211 -13.54 -7.92 3.07
N ALA A 212 -13.64 -9.15 2.58
CA ALA A 212 -13.01 -10.29 3.23
C ALA A 212 -11.49 -10.15 3.17
N LEU A 213 -10.94 -9.74 2.02
CA LEU A 213 -9.52 -9.50 1.88
C LEU A 213 -9.03 -8.37 2.80
N PHE A 214 -9.73 -7.23 2.84
CA PHE A 214 -9.31 -6.09 3.66
C PHE A 214 -9.33 -6.41 5.16
N GLU A 215 -10.39 -7.07 5.64
CA GLU A 215 -10.52 -7.47 7.04
C GLU A 215 -9.47 -8.53 7.43
N ARG A 216 -9.20 -9.52 6.57
CA ARG A 216 -8.12 -10.51 6.80
C ARG A 216 -6.76 -9.85 6.94
N ILE A 217 -6.43 -8.87 6.09
CA ILE A 217 -5.17 -8.12 6.20
C ILE A 217 -5.10 -7.40 7.54
N HIS A 218 -6.18 -6.71 7.95
CA HIS A 218 -6.20 -5.99 9.23
C HIS A 218 -6.00 -6.93 10.42
N TYR A 219 -6.71 -8.06 10.47
CA TYR A 219 -6.57 -9.00 11.59
C TYR A 219 -5.23 -9.72 11.59
N LEU A 220 -4.69 -10.05 10.42
CA LEU A 220 -3.38 -10.70 10.31
C LEU A 220 -2.25 -9.78 10.80
N LEU A 221 -2.33 -8.49 10.48
CA LEU A 221 -1.23 -7.55 10.66
C LEU A 221 -1.37 -6.62 11.87
N VAL A 222 -2.58 -6.48 12.41
CA VAL A 222 -2.87 -5.57 13.53
C VAL A 222 -3.52 -6.31 14.68
N ALA A 223 -4.79 -6.72 14.54
CA ALA A 223 -5.58 -7.17 15.69
C ALA A 223 -5.10 -8.52 16.26
N GLY A 224 -4.64 -9.43 15.40
CA GLY A 224 -4.14 -10.75 15.77
C GLY A 224 -2.61 -10.88 15.72
N PHE A 225 -1.88 -9.80 15.46
CA PHE A 225 -0.42 -9.87 15.38
C PHE A 225 0.21 -9.87 16.78
N ASP A 226 0.89 -10.95 17.14
CA ASP A 226 1.59 -11.07 18.41
C ASP A 226 2.99 -10.47 18.32
N VAL A 227 3.15 -9.28 18.91
CA VAL A 227 4.43 -8.55 18.96
C VAL A 227 5.48 -9.23 19.83
N TYR A 228 5.06 -10.09 20.76
CA TYR A 228 5.93 -10.90 21.61
C TYR A 228 6.06 -12.33 21.08
N GLY A 229 5.41 -12.63 19.96
CA GLY A 229 5.41 -13.92 19.32
C GLY A 229 6.78 -14.30 18.79
N ASN A 230 7.03 -15.60 18.71
CA ASN A 230 8.31 -16.12 18.25
C ASN A 230 8.53 -15.86 16.74
N ILE A 231 9.74 -16.14 16.27
CA ILE A 231 10.12 -16.02 14.85
C ILE A 231 9.19 -16.84 13.94
N GLY A 232 8.67 -17.96 14.43
CA GLY A 232 7.71 -18.79 13.68
C GLY A 232 6.41 -18.07 13.37
N HIS A 233 5.84 -17.35 14.35
CA HIS A 233 4.64 -16.53 14.14
C HIS A 233 4.86 -15.45 13.08
N GLN A 234 5.99 -14.75 13.14
CA GLN A 234 6.35 -13.71 12.16
C GLN A 234 6.51 -14.30 10.75
N LEU A 235 7.13 -15.48 10.64
CA LEU A 235 7.32 -16.17 9.37
C LEU A 235 5.99 -16.65 8.77
N ILE A 236 5.09 -17.22 9.58
CA ILE A 236 3.77 -17.68 9.09
C ILE A 236 2.94 -16.47 8.62
N THR A 237 2.94 -15.38 9.40
CA THR A 237 2.27 -14.12 9.03
C THR A 237 2.78 -13.60 7.68
N ARG A 238 4.10 -13.58 7.51
CA ARG A 238 4.78 -13.21 6.27
C ARG A 238 4.37 -14.11 5.10
N LEU A 239 4.32 -15.42 5.29
CA LEU A 239 3.92 -16.35 4.22
C LEU A 239 2.44 -16.23 3.88
N TYR A 240 1.58 -15.96 4.86
CA TYR A 240 0.14 -15.77 4.63
C TYR A 240 -0.14 -14.47 3.85
N MET A 241 0.67 -13.43 4.05
CA MET A 241 0.59 -12.18 3.26
C MET A 241 0.82 -12.40 1.76
N ASP A 242 1.59 -13.42 1.35
CA ASP A 242 1.72 -13.73 -0.09
C ASP A 242 0.37 -14.12 -0.68
N PHE A 243 -0.45 -14.90 0.04
CA PHE A 243 -1.80 -15.25 -0.44
C PHE A 243 -2.70 -14.02 -0.56
N LEU A 244 -2.69 -13.14 0.45
CA LEU A 244 -3.51 -11.93 0.46
C LEU A 244 -3.10 -10.94 -0.63
N ARG A 245 -1.80 -10.75 -0.87
CA ARG A 245 -1.32 -9.96 -2.02
C ARG A 245 -1.88 -10.53 -3.32
N LEU A 246 -1.69 -11.83 -3.53
CA LEU A 246 -2.08 -12.49 -4.78
C LEU A 246 -3.57 -12.41 -5.01
N GLU A 247 -4.39 -12.49 -3.95
CA GLU A 247 -5.83 -12.28 -4.03
C GLU A 247 -6.17 -10.84 -4.48
N GLY A 248 -5.52 -9.83 -3.91
CA GLY A 248 -5.73 -8.41 -4.28
C GLY A 248 -5.31 -8.11 -5.72
N GLU A 249 -4.18 -8.66 -6.16
CA GLU A 249 -3.69 -8.60 -7.54
C GLU A 249 -4.63 -9.32 -8.51
N HIS A 250 -5.14 -10.50 -8.13
CA HIS A 250 -6.08 -11.26 -8.94
C HIS A 250 -7.41 -10.53 -9.12
N ASN A 251 -7.91 -9.85 -8.08
CA ASN A 251 -9.11 -9.02 -8.18
C ASN A 251 -8.94 -7.89 -9.23
N PHE A 252 -7.74 -7.31 -9.36
CA PHE A 252 -7.45 -6.37 -10.45
C PHE A 252 -7.37 -7.08 -11.81
N LEU A 253 -6.67 -8.22 -11.89
CA LEU A 253 -6.55 -9.00 -13.12
C LEU A 253 -7.92 -9.45 -13.66
N ALA A 254 -8.90 -9.70 -12.80
CA ALA A 254 -10.26 -10.06 -13.21
C ALA A 254 -10.92 -8.99 -14.10
N LEU A 255 -10.57 -7.70 -13.94
CA LEU A 255 -11.09 -6.61 -14.78
C LEU A 255 -10.45 -6.56 -16.18
N LEU A 256 -9.30 -7.21 -16.37
CA LEU A 256 -8.61 -7.29 -17.66
C LEU A 256 -9.23 -8.34 -18.59
N PRO A 257 -9.00 -8.24 -19.92
CA PRO A 257 -9.43 -9.26 -20.87
C PRO A 257 -8.89 -10.64 -20.48
N GLU A 258 -9.76 -11.65 -20.45
CA GLU A 258 -9.42 -13.01 -19.99
C GLU A 258 -8.16 -13.55 -20.67
N ALA A 259 -8.06 -13.39 -22.00
CA ALA A 259 -6.93 -13.86 -22.80
C ALA A 259 -5.58 -13.22 -22.44
N GLN A 260 -5.57 -12.06 -21.77
CA GLN A 260 -4.33 -11.33 -21.44
C GLN A 260 -3.91 -11.48 -19.98
N ARG A 261 -4.78 -11.97 -19.10
CA ARG A 261 -4.54 -12.03 -17.64
C ARG A 261 -3.27 -12.79 -17.29
N GLU A 262 -3.08 -13.96 -17.89
CA GLU A 262 -1.93 -14.82 -17.58
C GLU A 262 -0.62 -14.23 -18.12
N THR A 263 -0.63 -13.62 -19.32
CA THR A 263 0.56 -12.92 -19.85
C THR A 263 0.97 -11.74 -18.95
N ILE A 264 -0.01 -10.94 -18.51
CA ILE A 264 0.24 -9.81 -17.60
C ILE A 264 0.76 -10.31 -16.26
N LYS A 265 0.13 -11.33 -15.67
CA LYS A 265 0.57 -11.97 -14.42
C LYS A 265 1.99 -12.53 -14.53
N GLN A 266 2.34 -13.20 -15.63
CA GLN A 266 3.70 -13.69 -15.89
C GLN A 266 4.73 -12.57 -15.97
N SER A 267 4.36 -11.41 -16.54
CA SER A 267 5.22 -10.22 -16.54
C SER A 267 5.47 -9.68 -15.12
N TRP A 268 4.49 -9.83 -14.21
CA TRP A 268 4.62 -9.42 -12.83
C TRP A 268 5.52 -10.34 -12.01
N TYR A 269 5.57 -11.61 -12.40
CA TYR A 269 6.23 -12.71 -11.69
C TYR A 269 7.36 -13.35 -12.52
N ARG A 270 8.21 -12.52 -13.14
CA ARG A 270 9.39 -12.99 -13.89
C ARG A 270 10.37 -13.70 -12.95
N LYS A 271 11.05 -14.74 -13.46
CA LYS A 271 12.07 -15.53 -12.73
C LYS A 271 11.56 -16.11 -11.39
N SER A 272 10.26 -16.36 -11.27
CA SER A 272 9.67 -16.93 -10.05
C SER A 272 10.16 -18.36 -9.79
N PRO A 273 10.30 -18.77 -8.51
CA PRO A 273 10.65 -20.13 -8.17
C PRO A 273 9.54 -21.11 -8.60
N PRO A 274 9.88 -22.37 -8.96
CA PRO A 274 8.90 -23.36 -9.42
C PRO A 274 7.75 -23.62 -8.43
N SER A 275 7.99 -23.50 -7.13
CA SER A 275 6.97 -23.65 -6.08
C SER A 275 5.86 -22.60 -6.18
N LEU A 276 6.21 -21.35 -6.52
CA LEU A 276 5.24 -20.27 -6.73
C LEU A 276 4.47 -20.49 -8.03
N SER A 277 5.17 -20.88 -9.11
CA SER A 277 4.53 -21.25 -10.38
C SER A 277 3.52 -22.39 -10.19
N THR A 278 3.90 -23.43 -9.45
CA THR A 278 3.03 -24.57 -9.13
C THR A 278 1.83 -24.15 -8.26
N PHE A 279 1.99 -23.18 -7.36
CA PHE A 279 0.87 -22.63 -6.60
C PHE A 279 -0.13 -21.92 -7.52
N PHE A 280 0.35 -21.15 -8.51
CA PHE A 280 -0.50 -20.50 -9.51
C PHE A 280 -1.26 -21.50 -10.38
N GLU A 281 -0.58 -22.53 -10.89
CA GLU A 281 -1.17 -23.54 -11.79
C GLU A 281 -2.31 -24.34 -11.13
N ASN A 282 -2.28 -24.52 -9.81
CA ASN A 282 -3.23 -25.34 -9.07
C ASN A 282 -4.48 -24.60 -8.59
N ASN A 283 -4.53 -23.27 -8.73
CA ASN A 283 -5.70 -22.47 -8.38
C ASN A 283 -6.55 -22.28 -9.64
N ARG A 284 -7.74 -22.89 -9.69
CA ARG A 284 -8.67 -22.72 -10.82
C ARG A 284 -8.95 -21.23 -11.01
N GLU A 285 -8.53 -20.68 -12.14
CA GLU A 285 -8.66 -19.26 -12.43
C GLU A 285 -10.12 -18.87 -12.67
N PHE A 286 -10.47 -17.67 -12.25
CA PHE A 286 -11.71 -17.01 -12.63
C PHE A 286 -11.80 -16.87 -14.16
N SER A 287 -12.90 -17.33 -14.76
CA SER A 287 -12.98 -17.60 -16.20
C SER A 287 -14.05 -16.77 -16.91
N GLN A 288 -14.57 -15.72 -16.30
CA GLN A 288 -15.52 -14.82 -16.99
C GLN A 288 -14.74 -13.76 -17.78
N PRO A 289 -15.22 -13.37 -18.97
CA PRO A 289 -14.63 -12.28 -19.73
C PRO A 289 -14.80 -10.94 -18.99
N SER A 290 -13.96 -9.95 -19.32
CA SER A 290 -14.18 -8.59 -18.83
C SER A 290 -15.45 -8.00 -19.44
N GLY A 291 -16.20 -7.22 -18.66
CA GLY A 291 -17.31 -6.42 -19.16
C GLY A 291 -16.86 -5.10 -19.78
N ILE A 292 -15.56 -4.79 -19.76
CA ILE A 292 -14.97 -3.55 -20.30
C ILE A 292 -14.64 -3.76 -21.79
N ASN A 293 -15.00 -2.78 -22.62
CA ASN A 293 -14.66 -2.77 -24.04
C ASN A 293 -13.32 -2.04 -24.28
N TYR A 294 -12.23 -2.80 -24.28
CA TYR A 294 -10.87 -2.28 -24.49
C TYR A 294 -10.64 -1.85 -25.95
N GLN A 295 -9.96 -0.70 -26.11
CA GLN A 295 -9.67 -0.07 -27.41
C GLN A 295 -8.18 -0.10 -27.78
N THR A 296 -7.31 -0.56 -26.88
CA THR A 296 -5.85 -0.54 -27.06
C THR A 296 -5.24 -1.95 -26.95
N ASP A 297 -4.02 -2.09 -27.48
CA ASP A 297 -3.20 -3.30 -27.31
C ASP A 297 -2.51 -3.36 -25.93
N GLU A 298 -2.69 -2.34 -25.09
CA GLU A 298 -2.08 -2.20 -23.76
C GLU A 298 -3.17 -2.12 -22.67
N PRO A 299 -3.96 -3.18 -22.45
CA PRO A 299 -5.16 -3.10 -21.62
C PRO A 299 -4.87 -2.82 -20.15
N GLN A 300 -3.68 -3.17 -19.63
CA GLN A 300 -3.32 -2.78 -18.27
C GLN A 300 -3.23 -1.25 -18.15
N SER A 301 -2.61 -0.57 -19.11
CA SER A 301 -2.51 0.89 -19.15
C SER A 301 -3.87 1.54 -19.36
N GLU A 302 -4.68 0.98 -20.26
CA GLU A 302 -6.06 1.43 -20.49
C GLU A 302 -6.93 1.29 -19.24
N LEU A 303 -6.87 0.14 -18.55
CA LEU A 303 -7.59 -0.08 -17.30
C LEU A 303 -7.16 0.91 -16.22
N TYR A 304 -5.87 1.21 -16.08
CA TYR A 304 -5.41 2.29 -15.19
C TYR A 304 -6.04 3.65 -15.53
N GLY A 305 -6.19 3.96 -16.82
CA GLY A 305 -6.89 5.15 -17.29
C GLY A 305 -8.36 5.16 -16.89
N LEU A 306 -9.09 4.08 -17.18
CA LEU A 306 -10.50 3.91 -16.87
C LEU A 306 -10.79 3.96 -15.37
N ILE A 307 -9.92 3.37 -14.55
CA ILE A 307 -10.03 3.42 -13.08
C ILE A 307 -9.79 4.85 -12.58
N LYS A 308 -8.80 5.56 -13.11
CA LYS A 308 -8.55 6.97 -12.79
C LYS A 308 -9.74 7.84 -13.14
N GLU A 309 -10.35 7.62 -14.30
CA GLU A 309 -11.56 8.32 -14.73
C GLU A 309 -12.74 8.03 -13.79
N ALA A 310 -12.97 6.76 -13.46
CA ALA A 310 -14.06 6.35 -12.57
C ALA A 310 -13.94 6.93 -11.15
N LEU A 311 -12.73 7.21 -10.69
CA LEU A 311 -12.43 7.74 -9.35
C LEU A 311 -12.08 9.22 -9.34
N GLU A 312 -12.05 9.90 -10.49
CA GLU A 312 -11.65 11.30 -10.65
C GLU A 312 -12.26 12.25 -9.61
N PRO A 313 -13.56 12.18 -9.27
CA PRO A 313 -14.18 13.08 -8.30
C PRO A 313 -13.60 12.99 -6.88
N VAL A 314 -12.94 11.89 -6.54
CA VAL A 314 -12.42 11.61 -5.19
C VAL A 314 -10.89 11.43 -5.17
N LEU A 315 -10.18 11.59 -6.29
CA LEU A 315 -8.72 11.50 -6.29
C LEU A 315 -8.11 12.69 -5.53
N SER A 316 -7.23 12.39 -4.56
CA SER A 316 -6.54 13.43 -3.80
C SER A 316 -5.51 14.17 -4.68
N PRO A 317 -5.57 15.51 -4.78
CA PRO A 317 -4.62 16.29 -5.56
C PRO A 317 -3.35 16.65 -4.77
N ARG A 318 -3.23 16.21 -3.51
CA ARG A 318 -2.22 16.67 -2.54
C ARG A 318 -0.80 16.39 -3.01
N TYR A 319 -0.55 15.17 -3.46
CA TYR A 319 0.78 14.71 -3.89
C TYR A 319 0.88 14.57 -5.42
N ASP A 320 0.07 15.34 -6.17
CA ASP A 320 0.06 15.26 -7.63
C ASP A 320 1.45 15.63 -8.21
N TYR A 321 2.16 14.61 -8.69
CA TYR A 321 3.51 14.72 -9.24
C TYR A 321 3.55 15.64 -10.49
N LYS A 322 2.42 15.83 -11.18
CA LYS A 322 2.31 16.74 -12.33
C LYS A 322 2.35 18.21 -11.93
N LYS A 323 2.11 18.53 -10.65
CA LYS A 323 2.21 19.90 -10.11
C LYS A 323 3.63 20.29 -9.69
N VAL A 324 4.60 19.38 -9.80
CA VAL A 324 6.01 19.73 -9.62
C VAL A 324 6.44 20.60 -10.80
N PRO A 325 6.97 21.82 -10.56
CA PRO A 325 7.34 22.72 -11.65
C PRO A 325 8.62 22.25 -12.35
N ALA A 326 8.77 22.63 -13.62
CA ALA A 326 10.06 22.58 -14.28
C ALA A 326 11.05 23.50 -13.53
N PRO A 327 12.35 23.14 -13.46
CA PRO A 327 12.97 21.96 -14.08
C PRO A 327 12.89 20.67 -13.24
N LEU A 328 12.39 20.73 -11.99
CA LEU A 328 12.36 19.57 -11.09
C LEU A 328 11.51 18.39 -11.61
N SER A 329 10.44 18.65 -12.36
CA SER A 329 9.60 17.58 -12.93
C SER A 329 10.34 16.65 -13.89
N ALA A 330 11.46 17.09 -14.49
CA ALA A 330 12.31 16.26 -15.36
C ALA A 330 12.98 15.09 -14.61
N ILE A 331 13.03 15.15 -13.27
CA ILE A 331 13.54 14.06 -12.43
C ILE A 331 12.76 12.76 -12.66
N ASN A 332 11.45 12.85 -12.94
CA ASN A 332 10.56 11.70 -13.18
C ASN A 332 10.94 10.84 -14.39
N THR A 333 11.85 11.31 -15.26
CA THR A 333 12.28 10.62 -16.48
C THR A 333 13.78 10.35 -16.50
N MET A 334 14.45 10.38 -15.35
CA MET A 334 15.89 10.13 -15.33
C MET A 334 16.24 8.67 -15.67
N PRO A 335 17.43 8.39 -16.22
CA PRO A 335 17.86 7.02 -16.52
C PRO A 335 17.97 6.17 -15.25
N ALA A 336 17.57 4.90 -15.33
CA ALA A 336 17.61 3.95 -14.21
C ALA A 336 18.99 3.89 -13.53
N LYS A 337 20.08 3.98 -14.30
CA LYS A 337 21.45 4.02 -13.77
C LYS A 337 21.70 5.19 -12.79
N ALA A 338 21.13 6.36 -13.05
CA ALA A 338 21.19 7.49 -12.12
C ALA A 338 20.25 7.28 -10.92
N VAL A 339 19.07 6.70 -11.16
CA VAL A 339 18.12 6.31 -10.09
C VAL A 339 18.78 5.37 -9.09
N ASN A 340 19.52 4.35 -9.54
CA ASN A 340 20.14 3.34 -8.68
C ASN A 340 21.12 3.94 -7.64
N LEU A 341 21.63 5.15 -7.87
CA LEU A 341 22.54 5.85 -6.96
C LEU A 341 21.79 6.63 -5.86
N LEU A 342 20.52 6.96 -6.10
CA LEU A 342 19.68 7.68 -5.15
C LEU A 342 19.26 6.78 -3.98
N PRO A 343 19.19 7.33 -2.77
CA PRO A 343 18.45 6.65 -1.72
C PRO A 343 16.96 6.61 -2.06
N GLN A 344 16.26 5.61 -1.51
CA GLN A 344 14.81 5.43 -1.75
C GLN A 344 13.97 6.64 -1.36
N LEU A 345 14.39 7.43 -0.36
CA LEU A 345 13.65 8.61 0.08
C LEU A 345 14.55 9.82 0.32
N SER A 346 14.26 10.92 -0.38
CA SER A 346 14.92 12.20 -0.18
C SER A 346 13.94 13.37 -0.07
N TYR A 347 14.27 14.37 0.75
CA TYR A 347 13.57 15.64 0.78
C TYR A 347 14.35 16.73 0.06
N VAL A 348 13.64 17.53 -0.73
CA VAL A 348 14.19 18.72 -1.40
C VAL A 348 13.47 19.94 -0.85
N LEU A 349 14.22 20.86 -0.25
CA LEU A 349 13.73 22.17 0.15
C LEU A 349 14.19 23.20 -0.86
N VAL A 350 13.23 23.90 -1.47
CA VAL A 350 13.47 25.01 -2.37
C VAL A 350 13.14 26.30 -1.64
N LYS A 351 14.08 27.25 -1.62
CA LYS A 351 13.81 28.61 -1.13
C LYS A 351 13.04 29.39 -2.18
N GLU A 352 11.90 29.94 -1.78
CA GLU A 352 11.06 30.85 -2.57
C GLU A 352 11.11 32.27 -1.97
N GLN A 353 10.44 33.24 -2.59
CA GLN A 353 10.45 34.63 -2.11
C GLN A 353 9.87 34.76 -0.69
N ASP A 354 8.77 34.07 -0.43
CA ASP A 354 8.00 34.17 0.83
C ASP A 354 8.21 32.98 1.78
N GLY A 355 9.24 32.16 1.56
CA GLY A 355 9.54 31.02 2.43
C GLY A 355 10.21 29.86 1.70
N HIS A 356 9.71 28.65 1.95
CA HIS A 356 10.26 27.42 1.40
C HIS A 356 9.17 26.48 0.96
N LYS A 357 9.46 25.71 -0.09
CA LYS A 357 8.61 24.65 -0.59
C LYS A 357 9.34 23.31 -0.52
N GLY A 358 8.65 22.32 0.05
CA GLY A 358 9.15 20.95 0.15
C GLY A 358 8.72 20.10 -1.03
N TYR A 359 9.60 19.18 -1.43
CA TYR A 359 9.32 18.10 -2.37
C TYR A 359 9.93 16.80 -1.83
N THR A 360 9.37 15.67 -2.25
CA THR A 360 9.92 14.34 -1.95
C THR A 360 10.33 13.67 -3.26
N ILE A 361 11.56 13.17 -3.31
CA ILE A 361 12.02 12.25 -4.35
C ILE A 361 11.93 10.84 -3.78
N ILE A 362 11.22 9.97 -4.48
CA ILE A 362 11.01 8.57 -4.11
C ILE A 362 11.62 7.71 -5.23
N HIS A 363 12.65 6.94 -4.91
CA HIS A 363 13.22 5.94 -5.81
C HIS A 363 12.51 4.61 -5.54
N HIS A 364 11.90 4.06 -6.59
CA HIS A 364 11.21 2.77 -6.55
C HIS A 364 12.13 1.68 -7.07
N ASN A 365 12.51 0.75 -6.20
CA ASN A 365 13.20 -0.46 -6.61
C ASN A 365 12.25 -1.34 -7.44
N ALA A 366 12.64 -1.66 -8.68
CA ALA A 366 11.98 -2.68 -9.48
C ALA A 366 12.48 -4.10 -9.15
N HIS A 367 11.56 -5.06 -9.13
CA HIS A 367 11.89 -6.47 -8.91
C HIS A 367 11.30 -7.34 -10.01
N TYR A 368 11.94 -8.46 -10.31
CA TYR A 368 11.37 -9.47 -11.21
C TYR A 368 10.10 -10.08 -10.60
N ASN A 369 10.11 -10.33 -9.30
CA ASN A 369 8.98 -10.75 -8.46
C ASN A 369 9.26 -10.42 -6.99
N ILE A 370 8.23 -10.46 -6.14
CA ILE A 370 8.34 -10.21 -4.68
C ILE A 370 8.10 -11.50 -3.87
N SER A 371 8.65 -12.63 -4.33
CA SER A 371 8.46 -13.94 -3.66
C SER A 371 9.59 -14.33 -2.71
N SER A 372 10.70 -13.59 -2.72
CA SER A 372 11.90 -13.91 -1.95
C SER A 372 11.83 -13.35 -0.54
N LEU A 373 12.04 -14.22 0.46
CA LEU A 373 12.09 -13.81 1.88
C LEU A 373 13.41 -13.15 2.27
N LEU A 374 14.53 -13.69 1.77
CA LEU A 374 15.89 -13.38 2.27
C LEU A 374 16.87 -12.91 1.20
N ASN A 375 16.55 -13.07 -0.09
CA ASN A 375 17.42 -12.69 -1.20
C ASN A 375 16.70 -11.68 -2.11
N GLU A 376 16.54 -10.46 -1.61
CA GLU A 376 15.94 -9.37 -2.38
C GLU A 376 16.85 -8.94 -3.54
N ASP A 377 18.15 -8.82 -3.28
CA ASP A 377 19.15 -8.38 -4.26
C ASP A 377 19.14 -9.23 -5.53
N GLY A 378 19.01 -10.56 -5.39
CA GLY A 378 18.89 -11.48 -6.51
C GLY A 378 17.61 -11.33 -7.34
N GLN A 379 16.61 -10.61 -6.82
CA GLN A 379 15.35 -10.32 -7.52
C GLN A 379 15.28 -8.90 -8.08
N ARG A 380 16.30 -8.05 -7.87
CA ARG A 380 16.33 -6.67 -8.36
C ARG A 380 16.43 -6.61 -9.89
N ALA A 381 15.57 -5.80 -10.50
CA ALA A 381 15.61 -5.44 -11.91
C ALA A 381 16.11 -4.00 -12.05
N TYR A 382 17.40 -3.76 -11.76
CA TYR A 382 18.00 -2.42 -11.68
C TYR A 382 17.74 -1.51 -12.89
N GLU A 383 17.65 -2.09 -14.09
CA GLU A 383 17.38 -1.36 -15.34
C GLU A 383 15.95 -0.82 -15.44
N GLU A 384 15.06 -1.28 -14.55
CA GLU A 384 13.65 -0.90 -14.50
C GLU A 384 13.33 -0.02 -13.29
N ASP A 385 14.34 0.38 -12.51
CA ASP A 385 14.15 1.32 -11.41
C ASP A 385 13.60 2.64 -11.91
N THR A 386 12.63 3.18 -11.17
CA THR A 386 11.98 4.44 -11.50
C THR A 386 12.06 5.40 -10.33
N VAL A 387 11.75 6.67 -10.60
CA VAL A 387 11.73 7.70 -9.59
C VAL A 387 10.49 8.57 -9.78
N THR A 388 9.91 9.00 -8.66
CA THR A 388 8.85 10.00 -8.64
C THR A 388 9.25 11.16 -7.75
N ILE A 389 9.13 12.39 -8.27
CA ILE A 389 9.15 13.60 -7.45
C ILE A 389 7.73 14.13 -7.24
N VAL A 390 7.38 14.44 -5.99
CA VAL A 390 6.06 14.97 -5.60
C VAL A 390 6.20 16.24 -4.76
N PRO A 391 5.20 17.14 -4.76
CA PRO A 391 5.16 18.22 -3.79
C PRO A 391 4.97 17.69 -2.36
N GLY A 392 5.53 18.39 -1.38
CA GLY A 392 5.39 18.06 0.03
C GLY A 392 6.28 16.92 0.53
N PHE A 393 5.83 16.26 1.60
CA PHE A 393 6.60 15.27 2.35
C PHE A 393 5.86 13.93 2.38
N ILE A 394 6.46 12.90 1.78
CA ILE A 394 6.06 11.49 1.88
C ILE A 394 7.15 10.74 2.65
N GLY A 395 6.76 9.76 3.48
CA GLY A 395 7.69 9.00 4.31
C GLY A 395 8.09 9.71 5.60
N ASP A 396 8.75 8.96 6.48
CA ASP A 396 9.09 9.41 7.83
C ASP A 396 10.61 9.49 8.09
N TYR A 397 11.42 8.94 7.18
CA TYR A 397 12.85 8.71 7.35
C TYR A 397 13.65 9.15 6.11
N PRO A 398 13.90 10.45 5.90
CA PRO A 398 14.67 10.91 4.76
C PRO A 398 16.12 10.44 4.85
N SER A 399 16.60 9.78 3.81
CA SER A 399 17.99 9.34 3.68
C SER A 399 18.90 10.44 3.13
N ALA A 400 18.33 11.39 2.39
CA ALA A 400 19.02 12.62 2.00
C ALA A 400 18.10 13.84 2.13
N ILE A 401 18.70 14.99 2.45
CA ILE A 401 18.05 16.30 2.50
C ILE A 401 18.83 17.21 1.56
N TRP A 402 18.14 17.81 0.59
CA TRP A 402 18.69 18.73 -0.41
C TRP A 402 18.15 20.12 -0.15
N TYR A 403 18.99 21.14 -0.23
CA TYR A 403 18.58 22.53 -0.08
C TYR A 403 19.00 23.35 -1.30
N LEU A 404 18.02 23.94 -1.97
CA LEU A 404 18.18 24.70 -3.21
C LEU A 404 17.81 26.16 -2.93
N ASN A 405 18.82 27.02 -2.87
CA ASN A 405 18.70 28.38 -2.32
C ASN A 405 18.18 29.41 -3.34
N ASN A 406 18.21 29.09 -4.64
CA ASN A 406 17.76 29.98 -5.72
C ASN A 406 17.44 29.17 -6.99
N THR A 407 16.80 29.82 -7.97
CA THR A 407 16.40 29.20 -9.24
C THR A 407 17.57 28.60 -10.02
N GLN A 408 18.76 29.20 -9.98
CA GLN A 408 19.95 28.65 -10.65
C GLN A 408 20.37 27.31 -10.03
N GLN A 409 20.30 27.17 -8.70
CA GLN A 409 20.55 25.89 -8.03
C GLN A 409 19.47 24.86 -8.33
N VAL A 410 18.21 25.29 -8.49
CA VAL A 410 17.12 24.40 -8.92
C VAL A 410 17.39 23.83 -10.31
N SER A 411 17.76 24.67 -11.28
CA SER A 411 18.16 24.20 -12.62
C SER A 411 19.39 23.31 -12.57
N ALA A 412 20.46 23.73 -11.90
CA ALA A 412 21.68 22.95 -11.81
C ALA A 412 21.46 21.59 -11.11
N PHE A 413 20.61 21.51 -10.10
CA PHE A 413 20.27 20.24 -9.44
C PHE A 413 19.51 19.31 -10.39
N ALA A 414 18.46 19.83 -11.05
CA ALA A 414 17.65 19.06 -11.99
C ALA A 414 18.44 18.57 -13.22
N GLU A 415 19.44 19.34 -13.68
CA GLU A 415 20.31 18.97 -14.79
C GLU A 415 21.41 17.97 -14.39
N GLN A 416 21.97 18.09 -13.17
CA GLN A 416 23.08 17.24 -12.74
C GLN A 416 22.63 15.87 -12.22
N LEU A 417 21.45 15.77 -11.61
CA LEU A 417 20.93 14.53 -11.02
C LEU A 417 20.84 13.38 -12.05
N PRO A 418 20.29 13.57 -13.28
CA PRO A 418 20.19 12.49 -14.27
C PRO A 418 21.53 12.09 -14.91
N LEU A 419 22.58 12.90 -14.74
CA LEU A 419 23.90 12.67 -15.34
C LEU A 419 24.77 11.74 -14.50
N MET A 420 24.38 11.43 -13.26
CA MET A 420 25.15 10.56 -12.38
C MET A 420 25.31 9.16 -12.98
N GLN A 421 26.54 8.66 -12.99
CA GLN A 421 26.90 7.33 -13.52
C GLN A 421 27.51 6.43 -12.45
N VAL A 422 28.16 7.02 -11.45
CA VAL A 422 28.85 6.31 -10.37
C VAL A 422 28.67 7.02 -9.02
N GLU A 423 28.98 6.32 -7.92
CA GLU A 423 28.88 6.86 -6.56
C GLU A 423 29.69 8.16 -6.37
N ALA A 424 30.79 8.35 -7.08
CA ALA A 424 31.57 9.59 -7.03
C ALA A 424 30.77 10.81 -7.51
N ASP A 425 29.90 10.65 -8.51
CA ASP A 425 29.03 11.72 -9.02
C ASP A 425 27.98 12.10 -7.96
N TYR A 426 27.40 11.09 -7.30
CA TYR A 426 26.46 11.31 -6.21
C TYR A 426 27.10 12.05 -5.03
N ARG A 427 28.33 11.70 -4.65
CA ARG A 427 29.10 12.43 -3.61
C ARG A 427 29.40 13.87 -4.01
N ALA A 428 29.74 14.11 -5.27
CA ALA A 428 29.98 15.45 -5.79
C ALA A 428 28.70 16.30 -5.72
N LEU A 429 27.55 15.72 -6.10
CA LEU A 429 26.25 16.37 -6.01
C LEU A 429 25.87 16.69 -4.56
N LYS A 430 26.04 15.73 -3.64
CA LYS A 430 25.80 15.94 -2.20
C LYS A 430 26.67 17.04 -1.62
N SER A 431 27.94 17.12 -2.04
CA SER A 431 28.85 18.16 -1.56
C SER A 431 28.40 19.57 -1.94
N LYS A 432 27.62 19.70 -3.03
CA LYS A 432 27.11 20.97 -3.53
C LYS A 432 25.74 21.36 -2.96
N PHE A 433 24.84 20.39 -2.76
CA PHE A 433 23.43 20.66 -2.48
C PHE A 433 22.87 20.00 -1.21
N ALA A 434 23.53 18.97 -0.67
CA ALA A 434 22.96 18.20 0.44
C ALA A 434 23.29 18.79 1.81
N ILE A 435 22.32 18.74 2.70
CA ILE A 435 22.47 19.03 4.12
C ILE A 435 22.79 17.72 4.85
N ARG A 436 24.07 17.45 5.06
CA ARG A 436 24.58 16.28 5.82
C ARG A 436 24.54 16.55 7.32
N ARG A 437 24.58 15.50 8.15
CA ARG A 437 24.65 15.65 9.62
C ARG A 437 25.84 16.49 10.09
N THR A 438 26.92 16.49 9.31
CA THR A 438 28.15 17.25 9.57
C THR A 438 28.08 18.70 9.10
N HIS A 439 26.99 19.13 8.47
CA HIS A 439 26.81 20.52 8.05
C HIS A 439 26.72 21.42 9.30
N PRO A 440 27.49 22.54 9.39
CA PRO A 440 27.53 23.37 10.59
C PRO A 440 26.16 23.97 10.96
N GLN A 441 25.30 24.18 9.96
CA GLN A 441 23.92 24.66 10.12
C GLN A 441 22.86 23.54 10.02
N PHE A 442 23.21 22.27 10.25
CA PHE A 442 22.30 21.14 10.11
C PHE A 442 20.96 21.36 10.82
N TRP A 443 20.99 21.78 12.09
CA TRP A 443 19.79 22.00 12.90
C TRP A 443 18.92 23.15 12.38
N GLN A 444 19.53 24.23 11.87
CA GLN A 444 18.77 25.32 11.24
C GLN A 444 17.96 24.84 10.03
N TYR A 445 18.56 24.03 9.16
CA TYR A 445 17.84 23.46 8.02
C TYR A 445 16.82 22.41 8.45
N SER A 446 17.08 21.65 9.52
CA SER A 446 16.11 20.76 10.13
C SER A 446 14.88 21.51 10.63
N ASP A 447 15.07 22.65 11.30
CA ASP A 447 13.98 23.49 11.80
C ASP A 447 13.14 24.05 10.66
N ILE A 448 13.79 24.56 9.60
CA ILE A 448 13.10 25.00 8.37
C ILE A 448 12.29 23.86 7.77
N LEU A 449 12.89 22.68 7.63
CA LEU A 449 12.23 21.50 7.07
C LEU A 449 10.95 21.15 7.83
N HIS A 450 11.05 21.09 9.16
CA HIS A 450 9.92 20.76 10.02
C HIS A 450 8.87 21.87 10.06
N GLN A 451 9.25 23.14 9.94
CA GLN A 451 8.30 24.24 9.82
C GLN A 451 7.47 24.12 8.54
N VAL A 452 8.12 23.88 7.40
CA VAL A 452 7.44 23.69 6.10
C VAL A 452 6.57 22.44 6.15
N ALA A 453 7.07 21.34 6.71
CA ALA A 453 6.31 20.11 6.85
C ALA A 453 5.10 20.26 7.77
N ARG A 454 5.20 21.05 8.85
CA ARG A 454 4.07 21.34 9.73
C ARG A 454 2.98 22.14 9.01
N GLN A 455 3.37 23.13 8.22
CA GLN A 455 2.43 23.90 7.39
C GLN A 455 1.75 23.00 6.35
N TYR A 456 2.49 22.10 5.72
CA TYR A 456 1.99 21.20 4.68
C TYR A 456 1.14 20.04 5.22
N ARG A 457 1.50 19.47 6.37
CA ARG A 457 0.86 18.27 6.95
C ARG A 457 -0.21 18.55 7.99
N GLY A 458 -0.22 19.76 8.56
CA GLY A 458 -1.20 20.14 9.57
C GLY A 458 -1.24 19.15 10.73
N VAL A 459 -2.41 18.56 10.98
CA VAL A 459 -2.67 17.62 12.08
C VAL A 459 -1.83 16.33 11.99
N GLU A 460 -1.44 15.92 10.78
CA GLU A 460 -0.63 14.71 10.54
C GLU A 460 0.86 14.93 10.78
N PHE A 461 1.27 16.15 11.12
CA PHE A 461 2.68 16.46 11.35
C PHE A 461 3.22 15.78 12.62
N GLY A 462 4.38 15.15 12.48
CA GLY A 462 5.29 14.81 13.56
C GLY A 462 6.73 15.03 13.10
N MET A 463 7.68 15.02 14.04
CA MET A 463 9.10 15.15 13.70
C MET A 463 9.58 13.94 12.89
N PHE A 464 10.34 14.20 11.82
CA PHE A 464 10.96 13.16 11.00
C PHE A 464 12.13 12.49 11.73
N ASP A 465 12.39 11.24 11.41
CA ASP A 465 13.46 10.47 12.01
C ASP A 465 14.69 10.46 11.10
N TYR A 466 15.78 11.08 11.56
CA TYR A 466 17.02 11.18 10.80
C TYR A 466 17.95 9.99 10.92
N ASN A 467 17.57 8.88 11.57
CA ASN A 467 18.44 7.71 11.75
C ASN A 467 18.97 7.14 10.43
N ARG A 468 18.24 7.32 9.32
CA ARG A 468 18.62 6.86 7.97
C ARG A 468 19.36 7.89 7.12
N LEU A 469 19.59 9.11 7.64
CA LEU A 469 20.28 10.16 6.92
C LEU A 469 21.74 9.75 6.62
N GLU A 470 22.08 9.70 5.35
CA GLU A 470 23.34 9.16 4.86
C GLU A 470 24.48 10.17 4.91
N ASN A 471 25.64 9.72 5.34
CA ASN A 471 26.90 10.47 5.26
C ASN A 471 27.79 10.05 4.08
N ARG A 472 27.25 9.24 3.14
CA ARG A 472 27.93 8.82 1.89
C ARG A 472 28.51 9.99 1.11
#